data_AF-A0A969JK27-F1
#
_entry.id   AF-A0A969JK27-F1
#
_cell.length_a   1.000
_cell.length_b   1.000
_cell.length_c   1.000
_cell.angle_alpha   90.00
_cell.angle_beta   90.00
_cell.angle_gamma   90.00
#
_symmetry.space_group_name_H-M   'P 1'
#
loop_
_entity.id
_entity.type
_entity.pdbx_description
1 polymer ?
#
loop_
_entity_poly.entity_id
_entity_poly.type
_entity_poly.pdbx_seq_one_letter_code
_entity_poly.pdbx_strand_id
1 'polypeptide(L)'
;MQLLSESKNVNSLNQPEQIKVLIFDLDGVITSEQKYWNTARLTVWELITHPDYLGLTSYFGQTLTQPDRVLAAGQQIIDNAFIYELKRRAINSNWDLTYFVFCLHLAGILQQVQRCAPEEWSQLQHQFEGASPQQW
;
A
#
# COMPACT_ATOMS: atom_id res chain seq x y z
N MET A 1 -28.59 49.97 53.66
CA MET A 1 -29.20 48.66 53.36
C MET A 1 -30.10 48.85 52.15
N GLN A 2 -29.50 48.83 50.96
CA GLN A 2 -30.22 48.85 49.69
C GLN A 2 -29.48 47.86 48.80
N LEU A 3 -30.21 46.83 48.39
CA LEU A 3 -29.70 45.57 47.89
C LEU A 3 -28.94 45.75 46.56
N LEU A 4 -27.74 45.17 46.59
CA LEU A 4 -26.93 44.60 45.52
C LEU A 4 -27.43 44.78 44.08
N SER A 5 -26.51 45.39 43.32
CA SER A 5 -26.22 45.10 41.92
C SER A 5 -26.49 43.64 41.54
N GLU A 6 -27.24 43.45 40.47
CA GLU A 6 -26.88 42.51 39.39
C GLU A 6 -27.89 42.71 38.26
N SER A 7 -27.56 43.65 37.37
CA SER A 7 -28.00 43.56 35.99
C SER A 7 -27.37 42.26 35.45
N LYS A 8 -28.05 41.14 35.64
CA LYS A 8 -27.74 39.91 34.89
C LYS A 8 -28.06 40.24 33.45
N ASN A 9 -26.99 40.50 32.71
CA ASN A 9 -26.96 40.58 31.27
C ASN A 9 -27.31 39.18 30.74
N VAL A 10 -28.61 38.86 30.73
CA VAL A 10 -29.18 37.65 30.12
C VAL A 10 -29.22 37.88 28.61
N ASN A 11 -28.05 37.98 27.99
CA ASN A 11 -27.88 37.97 26.53
C ASN A 11 -26.57 37.30 26.12
N SER A 12 -25.93 36.53 27.00
CA SER A 12 -24.59 35.97 26.78
C SER A 12 -24.58 34.48 26.45
N LEU A 13 -25.67 33.92 25.92
CA LEU A 13 -25.70 32.54 25.42
C LEU A 13 -26.71 32.46 24.28
N ASN A 14 -26.34 32.83 23.05
CA ASN A 14 -26.98 32.39 21.78
C ASN A 14 -26.36 33.08 20.55
N GLN A 15 -25.03 33.09 20.45
CA GLN A 15 -24.40 33.12 19.13
C GLN A 15 -23.73 31.77 18.96
N PRO A 16 -24.14 30.91 18.01
CA PRO A 16 -23.26 29.81 17.63
C PRO A 16 -21.95 30.46 17.24
N GLU A 17 -20.85 30.12 17.91
CA GLU A 17 -19.53 30.57 17.49
C GLU A 17 -19.41 30.24 16.00
N GLN A 18 -19.35 31.29 15.17
CA GLN A 18 -19.38 31.12 13.73
C GLN A 18 -18.09 30.42 13.33
N ILE A 19 -18.18 29.14 12.95
CA ILE A 19 -17.05 28.38 12.40
C ILE A 19 -16.57 29.14 11.16
N LYS A 20 -15.42 29.80 11.26
CA LYS A 20 -14.86 30.61 10.18
C LYS A 20 -14.02 29.80 9.20
N VAL A 21 -13.50 28.65 9.64
CA VAL A 21 -12.61 27.79 8.88
C VAL A 21 -12.93 26.34 9.18
N LEU A 22 -13.04 25.54 8.12
CA LEU A 22 -13.15 24.09 8.18
C LEU A 22 -12.07 23.51 7.28
N ILE A 23 -11.20 22.68 7.87
CA ILE A 23 -10.10 22.02 7.14
C ILE A 23 -10.53 20.58 6.91
N PHE A 24 -10.52 20.16 5.66
CA PHE A 24 -10.78 18.79 5.26
C PHE A 24 -9.46 18.13 4.87
N ASP A 25 -9.26 16.92 5.36
CA ASP A 25 -8.27 16.02 4.79
C ASP A 25 -8.72 15.57 3.39
N LEU A 26 -7.81 15.11 2.56
CA LEU A 26 -8.13 14.63 1.22
C LEU A 26 -8.54 13.16 1.27
N ASP A 27 -7.61 12.30 1.71
CA ASP A 27 -7.77 10.86 1.66
C ASP A 27 -8.59 10.35 2.86
N GLY A 28 -9.56 9.48 2.60
CA GLY A 28 -10.51 9.00 3.60
C GLY A 28 -11.63 9.98 3.96
N VAL A 29 -11.55 11.25 3.52
CA VAL A 29 -12.58 12.28 3.73
C VAL A 29 -13.23 12.71 2.42
N ILE A 30 -12.44 13.17 1.46
CA ILE A 30 -12.92 13.61 0.13
C ILE A 30 -12.78 12.50 -0.90
N THR A 31 -11.67 11.75 -0.87
CA THR A 31 -11.37 10.65 -1.80
C THR A 31 -11.13 9.34 -1.06
N SER A 32 -11.35 8.20 -1.73
CA SER A 32 -10.92 6.90 -1.22
C SER A 32 -9.48 6.60 -1.59
N GLU A 33 -8.80 5.85 -0.73
CA GLU A 33 -7.43 5.37 -0.97
C GLU A 33 -7.35 4.23 -2.00
N GLN A 34 -8.49 3.80 -2.55
CA GLN A 34 -8.58 2.62 -3.42
C GLN A 34 -7.71 2.74 -4.68
N LYS A 35 -7.56 3.97 -5.22
CA LYS A 35 -6.71 4.23 -6.39
C LYS A 35 -5.26 3.91 -6.09
N TYR A 36 -4.77 4.30 -4.92
CA TYR A 36 -3.41 4.02 -4.50
C TYR A 36 -3.13 2.52 -4.35
N TRP A 37 -4.09 1.79 -3.77
CA TRP A 37 -3.97 0.34 -3.61
C TRP A 37 -3.99 -0.38 -4.96
N ASN A 38 -4.80 0.12 -5.89
CA ASN A 38 -4.84 -0.38 -7.26
C ASN A 38 -3.53 -0.13 -8.01
N THR A 39 -2.91 1.04 -7.83
CA THR A 39 -1.58 1.33 -8.36
C THR A 39 -0.55 0.35 -7.79
N ALA A 40 -0.53 0.12 -6.48
CA ALA A 40 0.38 -0.86 -5.87
C ALA A 40 0.21 -2.27 -6.45
N ARG A 41 -1.04 -2.73 -6.64
CA ARG A 41 -1.33 -4.02 -7.29
C ARG A 41 -0.80 -4.10 -8.71
N LEU A 42 -1.05 -3.05 -9.51
CA LEU A 42 -0.58 -2.98 -10.89
C LEU A 42 0.95 -3.02 -10.95
N THR A 43 1.63 -2.25 -10.09
CA THR A 43 3.09 -2.22 -10.06
C THR A 43 3.68 -3.58 -9.66
N VAL A 44 3.15 -4.22 -8.61
CA VAL A 44 3.60 -5.57 -8.22
C VAL A 44 3.36 -6.58 -9.35
N TRP A 45 2.17 -6.53 -9.97
CA TRP A 45 1.84 -7.38 -11.10
C TRP A 45 2.81 -7.18 -12.26
N GLU A 46 3.09 -5.94 -12.64
CA GLU A 46 3.97 -5.59 -13.75
C GLU A 46 5.42 -6.06 -13.49
N LEU A 47 5.97 -5.77 -12.30
CA LEU A 47 7.32 -6.19 -11.90
C LEU A 47 7.51 -7.72 -11.96
N ILE A 48 6.46 -8.49 -11.70
CA ILE A 48 6.52 -9.95 -11.72
C ILE A 48 6.26 -10.52 -13.11
N THR A 49 5.30 -9.96 -13.85
CA THR A 49 4.77 -10.60 -15.07
C THR A 49 5.35 -10.04 -16.36
N HIS A 50 5.80 -8.78 -16.40
CA HIS A 50 6.27 -8.15 -17.62
C HIS A 50 7.64 -8.71 -18.05
N PRO A 51 7.90 -8.95 -19.35
CA PRO A 51 9.17 -9.51 -19.84
C PRO A 51 10.41 -8.68 -19.52
N ASP A 52 10.26 -7.36 -19.42
CA ASP A 52 11.38 -6.45 -19.08
C ASP A 52 11.78 -6.51 -17.59
N TYR A 53 11.02 -7.24 -16.75
CA TYR A 53 11.31 -7.50 -15.34
C TYR A 53 11.50 -9.00 -15.10
N LEU A 54 10.68 -9.64 -14.24
CA LEU A 54 10.82 -11.08 -13.96
C LEU A 54 10.20 -11.99 -15.04
N GLY A 55 9.30 -11.49 -15.89
CA GLY A 55 8.73 -12.23 -17.01
C GLY A 55 7.85 -13.45 -16.64
N LEU A 56 7.41 -13.58 -15.39
CA LEU A 56 6.59 -14.70 -14.91
C LEU A 56 5.12 -14.48 -15.27
N THR A 57 4.81 -14.47 -16.56
CA THR A 57 3.51 -14.07 -17.14
C THR A 57 2.27 -14.74 -16.55
N SER A 58 2.40 -15.97 -16.03
CA SER A 58 1.28 -16.74 -15.46
C SER A 58 1.32 -16.84 -13.93
N TYR A 59 2.20 -16.09 -13.25
CA TYR A 59 2.39 -16.19 -11.79
C TYR A 59 1.11 -15.94 -10.98
N PHE A 60 0.32 -14.94 -11.38
CA PHE A 60 -0.96 -14.62 -10.76
C PHE A 60 -2.16 -15.33 -11.41
N GLY A 61 -1.91 -16.38 -12.19
CA GLY A 61 -2.93 -17.10 -12.96
C GLY A 61 -3.20 -16.50 -14.34
N GLN A 62 -3.90 -17.28 -15.18
CA GLN A 62 -4.11 -16.97 -16.60
C GLN A 62 -5.12 -15.83 -16.84
N THR A 63 -5.83 -15.38 -15.81
CA THR A 63 -6.87 -14.35 -15.93
C THR A 63 -6.32 -12.93 -15.75
N LEU A 64 -5.15 -12.77 -15.13
CA LEU A 64 -4.50 -11.50 -14.86
C LEU A 64 -3.39 -11.20 -15.86
N THR A 65 -3.73 -11.15 -17.14
CA THR A 65 -2.77 -10.91 -18.23
C THR A 65 -2.76 -9.46 -18.71
N GLN A 66 -3.66 -8.61 -18.21
CA GLN A 66 -3.81 -7.22 -18.63
C GLN A 66 -4.20 -6.30 -17.46
N PRO A 67 -3.83 -5.00 -17.50
CA PRO A 67 -4.10 -4.05 -16.41
C PRO A 67 -5.57 -3.97 -15.98
N ASP A 68 -6.52 -3.95 -16.91
CA ASP A 68 -7.95 -3.84 -16.57
C ASP A 68 -8.46 -5.05 -15.79
N ARG A 69 -7.90 -6.24 -16.05
CA ARG A 69 -8.23 -7.47 -15.28
C ARG A 69 -7.65 -7.40 -13.88
N VAL A 70 -6.46 -6.83 -13.73
CA VAL A 70 -5.85 -6.57 -12.42
C VAL A 70 -6.66 -5.54 -11.64
N LEU A 71 -7.18 -4.50 -12.28
CA LEU A 71 -8.06 -3.54 -11.62
C LEU A 71 -9.40 -4.16 -11.17
N ALA A 72 -9.95 -5.08 -11.97
CA ALA A 72 -11.20 -5.75 -11.66
C ALA A 72 -11.06 -6.88 -10.61
N ALA A 73 -9.94 -7.61 -10.60
CA ALA A 73 -9.78 -8.84 -9.83
C ALA A 73 -8.42 -8.93 -9.09
N GLY A 74 -7.74 -7.81 -8.88
CA GLY A 74 -6.38 -7.75 -8.31
C GLY A 74 -6.31 -7.96 -6.79
N GLN A 75 -7.42 -8.23 -6.11
CA GLN A 75 -7.40 -8.63 -4.70
C GLN A 75 -6.62 -9.94 -4.48
N GLN A 76 -6.46 -10.77 -5.52
CA GLN A 76 -5.61 -11.95 -5.47
C GLN A 76 -4.10 -11.64 -5.48
N ILE A 77 -3.70 -10.44 -5.92
CA ILE A 77 -2.31 -9.97 -5.85
C ILE A 77 -2.06 -9.42 -4.44
N ILE A 78 -2.90 -8.48 -4.02
CA ILE A 78 -2.84 -7.87 -2.69
C ILE A 78 -4.26 -7.75 -2.15
N ASP A 79 -4.57 -8.52 -1.12
CA ASP A 79 -5.87 -8.43 -0.47
C ASP A 79 -6.01 -7.13 0.35
N ASN A 80 -7.23 -6.59 0.43
CA ASN A 80 -7.48 -5.36 1.18
C ASN A 80 -7.20 -5.54 2.68
N ALA A 81 -7.52 -6.68 3.29
CA ALA A 81 -7.25 -6.94 4.69
C ALA A 81 -5.73 -6.94 4.97
N PHE A 82 -4.95 -7.47 4.03
CA PHE A 82 -3.49 -7.43 4.12
C PHE A 82 -2.94 -6.00 4.03
N ILE A 83 -3.48 -5.16 3.14
CA ILE A 83 -3.13 -3.73 3.09
C ILE A 83 -3.41 -3.04 4.42
N TYR A 84 -4.58 -3.28 5.01
CA TYR A 84 -4.91 -2.74 6.33
C TYR A 84 -3.96 -3.24 7.42
N GLU A 85 -3.54 -4.50 7.35
CA GLU A 85 -2.54 -5.07 8.25
C GLU A 85 -1.19 -4.37 8.19
N LEU A 86 -0.74 -3.98 7.01
CA LEU A 86 0.51 -3.25 6.82
C LEU A 86 0.38 -1.81 7.33
N LYS A 87 -0.74 -1.14 7.02
CA LYS A 87 -1.03 0.21 7.54
C LYS A 87 -1.05 0.26 9.07
N ARG A 88 -1.64 -0.75 9.73
CA ARG A 88 -1.62 -0.89 11.21
C ARG A 88 -0.20 -1.01 11.79
N ARG A 89 0.79 -1.37 10.97
CA ARG A 89 2.21 -1.47 11.32
C ARG A 89 3.02 -0.26 10.82
N ALA A 90 2.34 0.84 10.53
CA ALA A 90 2.91 2.10 10.04
C ALA A 90 3.50 2.05 8.61
N ILE A 91 3.19 1.02 7.83
CA ILE A 91 3.51 0.98 6.40
C ILE A 91 2.37 1.69 5.66
N ASN A 92 2.49 3.01 5.52
CA ASN A 92 1.41 3.86 5.01
C ASN A 92 1.68 4.42 3.60
N SER A 93 2.94 4.47 3.18
CA SER A 93 3.28 4.89 1.81
C SER A 93 2.93 3.80 0.81
N ASN A 94 2.40 4.21 -0.34
CA ASN A 94 2.15 3.30 -1.46
C ASN A 94 3.44 2.65 -1.97
N TRP A 95 4.56 3.37 -1.88
CA TRP A 95 5.87 2.86 -2.24
C TRP A 95 6.32 1.75 -1.30
N ASP A 96 6.18 1.94 0.01
CA ASP A 96 6.55 0.93 1.00
C ASP A 96 5.65 -0.31 0.87
N LEU A 97 4.35 -0.11 0.66
CA LEU A 97 3.40 -1.19 0.40
C LEU A 97 3.82 -2.01 -0.83
N THR A 98 4.09 -1.33 -1.94
CA THR A 98 4.48 -1.96 -3.21
C THR A 98 5.79 -2.73 -3.05
N TYR A 99 6.80 -2.08 -2.48
CA TYR A 99 8.12 -2.67 -2.24
C TYR A 99 8.01 -3.91 -1.35
N PHE A 100 7.34 -3.78 -0.21
CA PHE A 100 7.19 -4.87 0.75
C PHE A 100 6.50 -6.09 0.13
N VAL A 101 5.38 -5.87 -0.58
CA VAL A 101 4.63 -6.95 -1.25
C VAL A 101 5.46 -7.60 -2.35
N PHE A 102 6.15 -6.80 -3.18
CA PHE A 102 7.04 -7.33 -4.19
C PHE A 102 8.13 -8.21 -3.57
N CYS A 103 8.78 -7.76 -2.51
CA CYS A 103 9.78 -8.53 -1.78
C CYS A 103 9.22 -9.85 -1.22
N LEU A 104 7.98 -9.87 -0.73
CA LEU A 104 7.33 -11.10 -0.28
C LEU A 104 7.14 -12.11 -1.41
N HIS A 105 6.64 -11.67 -2.57
CA HIS A 105 6.51 -12.53 -3.74
C HIS A 105 7.87 -13.03 -4.22
N LEU A 106 8.86 -12.14 -4.30
CA LEU A 106 10.22 -12.49 -4.70
C LEU A 106 10.83 -13.52 -3.76
N ALA A 107 10.70 -13.35 -2.45
CA ALA A 107 11.18 -14.31 -1.46
C ALA A 107 10.51 -15.69 -1.64
N GLY A 108 9.19 -15.72 -1.89
CA GLY A 108 8.47 -16.96 -2.17
C GLY A 108 8.92 -17.65 -3.47
N ILE A 109 9.17 -16.87 -4.53
CA ILE A 109 9.71 -17.36 -5.80
C ILE A 109 11.09 -17.98 -5.60
N LEU A 110 12.00 -17.27 -4.94
CA LEU A 110 13.36 -17.75 -4.66
C LEU A 110 13.34 -19.03 -3.81
N GLN A 111 12.48 -19.08 -2.79
CA GLN A 111 12.29 -20.29 -1.98
C GLN A 111 11.77 -21.48 -2.81
N GLN A 112 10.88 -21.24 -3.76
CA GLN A 112 10.38 -22.28 -4.65
C GLN A 112 11.47 -22.79 -5.61
N VAL A 113 12.29 -21.89 -6.16
CA VAL A 113 13.45 -22.25 -6.99
C VAL A 113 14.44 -23.10 -6.17
N GLN A 114 14.80 -22.67 -4.96
CA GLN A 114 15.68 -23.43 -4.08
C GLN A 114 15.17 -24.86 -3.82
N ARG A 115 13.86 -25.04 -3.68
CA ARG A 115 13.24 -26.35 -3.42
C ARG A 115 13.11 -27.23 -4.66
N CYS A 116 12.82 -26.66 -5.82
CA CYS A 116 12.51 -27.42 -7.03
C CYS A 116 13.69 -27.57 -8.00
N ALA A 117 14.69 -26.68 -7.89
CA ALA A 117 15.83 -26.57 -8.79
C ALA A 117 17.11 -26.27 -7.98
N PRO A 118 17.53 -27.21 -7.10
CA PRO A 118 18.62 -26.95 -6.16
C PRO A 118 19.99 -26.77 -6.83
N GLU A 119 20.20 -27.38 -8.01
CA GLU A 119 21.45 -27.22 -8.77
C GLU A 119 21.54 -25.81 -9.36
N GLU A 120 20.48 -25.33 -10.00
CA GLU A 120 20.36 -23.98 -10.54
C GLU A 120 20.43 -22.94 -9.42
N TRP A 121 19.78 -23.20 -8.28
CA TRP A 121 19.89 -22.36 -7.09
C TRP A 121 21.33 -22.24 -6.60
N SER A 122 22.08 -23.34 -6.54
CA SER A 122 23.47 -23.32 -6.10
C SER A 122 24.36 -22.48 -7.02
N GLN A 123 24.11 -22.55 -8.33
CA GLN A 123 24.80 -21.71 -9.31
C GLN A 123 24.48 -20.22 -9.13
N LEU A 124 23.20 -19.88 -8.96
CA LEU A 124 22.75 -18.50 -8.70
C LEU A 124 23.32 -17.96 -7.39
N GLN A 125 23.33 -18.76 -6.33
CA GLN A 125 23.87 -18.37 -5.03
C GLN A 125 25.35 -17.96 -5.12
N HIS A 126 26.16 -18.72 -5.85
CA HIS A 126 27.56 -18.36 -6.08
C HIS A 126 27.73 -17.02 -6.83
N GLN A 127 26.83 -16.71 -7.76
CA GLN A 127 26.84 -15.41 -8.45
C GLN A 127 26.47 -14.26 -7.50
N PHE A 128 25.51 -14.47 -6.60
CA PHE A 128 25.12 -13.46 -5.61
C PHE A 128 26.18 -13.22 -4.54
N GLU A 129 26.84 -14.27 -4.04
CA GLU A 129 27.94 -14.14 -3.07
C GLU A 129 29.15 -13.39 -3.65
N GLY A 130 29.34 -13.45 -4.97
CA GLY A 130 30.36 -12.69 -5.68
C GLY A 130 29.95 -11.25 -6.03
N ALA A 131 28.68 -10.90 -5.88
CA ALA A 131 28.19 -9.55 -6.17
C ALA A 131 28.53 -8.60 -5.01
N SER A 132 29.28 -7.54 -5.31
CA SER A 132 29.54 -6.49 -4.32
C SER A 132 28.35 -5.53 -4.25
N PRO A 133 27.92 -5.09 -3.05
CA PRO A 133 26.92 -4.02 -2.90
C PRO A 133 27.29 -2.70 -3.59
N GLN A 134 28.55 -2.53 -4.01
CA GLN A 134 29.05 -1.35 -4.71
C GLN A 134 28.78 -1.38 -6.23
N GLN A 135 28.22 -2.46 -6.76
CA GLN A 135 28.00 -2.64 -8.21
C GLN A 135 26.57 -2.24 -8.66
N TRP A 136 25.77 -1.70 -7.74
CA TRP A 136 24.33 -1.42 -7.86
C TRP A 136 24.07 0.01 -7.38
#